data_AF-A0A945GFR3-F1
#
_entry.id   AF-A0A945GFR3-F1
#
_cell.length_a   1.000
_cell.length_b   1.000
_cell.length_c   1.000
_cell.angle_alpha   90.00
_cell.angle_beta   90.00
_cell.angle_gamma   90.00
#
_symmetry.space_group_name_H-M   'P 1'
#
loop_
_entity.id
_entity.type
_entity.pdbx_description
1 polymer ?
#
loop_
_entity_poly.entity_id
_entity_poly.type
_entity_poly.pdbx_seq_one_letter_code
_entity_poly.pdbx_strand_id
1 'polypeptide(L)' 'MRKLYEIVGLGGTFDRFHAGHEHFIKFASQFGQHLHIGITHPKLAQGKYLSHLIEPYETRKRA' A
#
# COMPACT_ATOMS: atom_id res chain seq x y z
N MET A 1 -10.76 20.21 4.64
CA MET A 1 -9.32 20.44 4.97
C MET A 1 -8.58 20.80 3.69
N ARG A 2 -7.68 21.79 3.74
CA ARG A 2 -6.82 22.11 2.60
C ARG A 2 -5.83 20.97 2.39
N LYS A 3 -5.76 20.41 1.18
CA LYS A 3 -4.72 19.45 0.81
C LYS A 3 -3.37 20.18 0.84
N LEU A 4 -2.38 19.59 1.51
CA LEU A 4 -1.05 20.21 1.72
C LEU A 4 -0.11 19.92 0.55
N TYR A 5 -0.33 18.80 -0.15
CA TYR A 5 0.55 18.32 -1.21
C TYR A 5 -0.25 18.05 -2.49
N GLU A 6 0.41 18.15 -3.63
CA GLU A 6 -0.16 17.73 -4.91
C GLU A 6 -0.28 16.20 -4.95
N ILE A 7 0.79 15.49 -4.58
CA ILE A 7 0.86 14.02 -4.58
C ILE A 7 1.33 13.53 -3.21
N VAL A 8 0.67 12.48 -2.70
CA VAL A 8 1.12 11.69 -1.55
C VAL A 8 1.42 10.27 -2.03
N GLY A 9 2.56 9.71 -1.62
CA GLY A 9 2.96 8.34 -1.94
C GLY A 9 2.91 7.44 -0.71
N LEU A 10 2.30 6.26 -0.84
CA LEU A 10 2.39 5.16 0.10
C LEU A 10 3.14 3.99 -0.54
N GLY A 11 3.84 3.20 0.27
CA GLY A 11 4.52 1.99 -0.18
C GLY A 11 4.37 0.88 0.85
N GLY A 12 4.06 -0.33 0.40
CA GLY A 12 3.90 -1.46 1.30
C GLY A 12 3.56 -2.76 0.59
N THR A 13 3.55 -3.85 1.35
CA THR A 13 3.09 -5.14 0.81
C THR A 13 1.59 -5.10 0.54
N PHE A 14 0.79 -4.49 1.44
CA PHE A 14 -0.68 -4.53 1.41
C PHE A 14 -1.20 -5.97 1.28
N ASP A 15 -0.60 -6.88 2.06
CA ASP A 15 -0.97 -8.29 2.08
C ASP A 15 -2.33 -8.50 2.75
N ARG A 16 -3.19 -9.35 2.19
CA ARG A 16 -4.52 -9.66 2.74
C ARG A 16 -5.28 -8.40 3.15
N PHE A 17 -5.56 -7.54 2.17
CA PHE A 17 -6.11 -6.20 2.41
C PHE A 17 -7.25 -6.20 3.44
N HIS A 18 -7.13 -5.36 4.47
CA HIS A 18 -8.01 -5.37 5.64
C HIS A 18 -8.19 -3.95 6.19
N ALA A 19 -9.06 -3.79 7.18
CA ALA A 19 -9.45 -2.48 7.72
C ALA A 19 -8.28 -1.59 8.16
N GLY A 20 -7.15 -2.17 8.58
CA GLY A 20 -5.94 -1.42 8.93
C GLY A 20 -5.35 -0.66 7.73
N HIS A 21 -5.30 -1.32 6.56
CA HIS A 21 -4.87 -0.67 5.32
C HIS A 21 -5.85 0.42 4.90
N GLU A 22 -7.16 0.19 5.01
CA GLU A 22 -8.16 1.21 4.71
C GLU A 22 -7.99 2.45 5.58
N HIS A 23 -7.79 2.29 6.89
CA HIS A 23 -7.60 3.42 7.80
C HIS A 23 -6.33 4.20 7.45
N PHE A 24 -5.23 3.50 7.12
CA PHE A 24 -3.99 4.14 6.71
C PHE A 24 -4.13 4.92 5.40
N ILE A 25 -4.81 4.34 4.39
CA ILE A 25 -5.09 4.99 3.11
C ILE A 25 -6.01 6.20 3.30
N LYS A 26 -7.09 6.05 4.09
CA LYS A 26 -8.01 7.14 4.42
C LYS A 26 -7.28 8.30 5.08
N PHE A 27 -6.43 8.01 6.07
CA PHE A 27 -5.59 9.02 6.72
C PHE A 27 -4.66 9.73 5.72
N ALA A 28 -3.88 8.97 4.94
CA ALA A 28 -2.94 9.55 3.96
C ALA A 28 -3.64 10.39 2.89
N SER A 29 -4.85 9.97 2.46
CA SER A 29 -5.65 10.68 1.47
C SER A 29 -5.97 12.11 1.92
N GLN A 30 -6.00 12.41 3.22
CA GLN A 30 -6.35 13.73 3.73
C GLN A 30 -5.30 14.81 3.37
N PHE A 31 -4.06 14.41 3.07
CA PHE A 31 -2.94 15.33 2.89
C PHE A 31 -2.67 15.72 1.43
N GLY A 32 -3.12 14.92 0.45
CA GLY A 32 -2.79 15.11 -0.98
C GLY A 32 -4.00 15.31 -1.89
N GLN A 33 -3.80 15.94 -3.06
CA GLN A 33 -4.79 15.94 -4.15
C GLN A 33 -4.86 14.56 -4.82
N HIS A 34 -3.70 13.94 -5.03
CA HIS A 34 -3.54 12.58 -5.55
C HIS A 34 -2.85 11.68 -4.54
N LEU A 35 -3.30 10.42 -4.46
CA LEU A 35 -2.69 9.38 -3.64
C LEU A 35 -2.17 8.26 -4.55
N HIS A 36 -0.87 8.01 -4.51
CA HIS A 36 -0.22 6.91 -5.23
C HIS A 36 0.13 5.81 -4.23
N ILE A 37 -0.28 4.57 -4.52
CA ILE A 37 -0.04 3.42 -3.64
C ILE A 37 0.87 2.42 -4.38
N GLY A 38 2.10 2.30 -3.89
CA GLY A 38 3.08 1.33 -4.36
C GLY A 38 2.89 -0.02 -3.67
N ILE A 39 2.61 -1.05 -4.48
CA ILE A 39 2.50 -2.43 -4.03
C ILE A 39 3.82 -3.16 -4.27
N THR A 40 4.40 -3.74 -3.22
CA THR A 40 5.71 -4.42 -3.28
C THR A 40 5.70 -5.58 -4.29
N HIS A 41 6.62 -5.53 -5.26
CA HIS A 41 6.89 -6.63 -6.20
C HIS A 41 7.57 -7.81 -5.48
N PRO A 42 7.34 -9.09 -5.86
CA PRO A 42 7.89 -10.24 -5.14
C PRO A 42 9.41 -10.19 -4.94
N LYS A 43 10.15 -9.67 -5.93
CA LYS A 43 11.61 -9.43 -5.85
C LYS A 43 12.05 -8.64 -4.60
N LEU A 44 11.22 -7.73 -4.11
CA LEU A 44 11.51 -6.92 -2.90
C LEU A 44 11.13 -7.63 -1.59
N ALA A 45 10.37 -8.72 -1.66
CA ALA A 45 9.95 -9.51 -0.49
C ALA A 45 10.76 -10.79 -0.28
N GLN A 46 11.54 -11.22 -1.28
CA GLN A 46 12.26 -12.51 -1.30
C GLN A 46 13.18 -12.75 -0.08
N GLY A 47 13.78 -11.70 0.51
CA GLY A 47 14.65 -11.83 1.68
C GLY A 47 13.93 -12.01 3.02
N LYS A 48 12.59 -11.97 3.06
CA LYS A 48 11.83 -12.11 4.30
C LYS A 48 11.60 -13.57 4.64
N TYR A 49 11.82 -13.95 5.90
CA TYR A 49 11.61 -15.31 6.42
C TYR A 49 10.22 -15.86 6.06
N LEU A 50 9.19 -15.02 6.17
CA LEU A 50 7.80 -15.37 5.89
C LEU A 50 7.32 -14.90 4.51
N SER A 51 8.23 -14.69 3.55
CA SER A 51 7.87 -14.23 2.21
C SER A 51 6.89 -15.15 1.48
N HIS A 52 6.96 -16.44 1.75
CA HIS A 52 6.05 -17.47 1.24
C HIS A 52 4.60 -17.34 1.73
N LEU A 53 4.35 -16.60 2.81
CA LEU A 53 3.00 -16.36 3.33
C LEU A 53 2.31 -15.17 2.67
N ILE A 54 3.04 -14.35 1.90
CA ILE A 54 2.52 -13.15 1.23
C ILE A 54 1.78 -13.57 -0.03
N GLU A 55 0.60 -12.98 -0.24
CA GLU A 55 -0.22 -13.21 -1.43
C GLU A 55 0.51 -12.79 -2.72
N PRO A 56 0.21 -13.43 -3.86
CA PRO A 56 0.74 -13.04 -5.15
C PRO A 56 0.52 -11.55 -5.42
N TYR A 57 1.47 -10.91 -6.10
CA TYR A 57 1.40 -9.48 -6.43
C TYR A 57 0.11 -9.10 -7.15
N GLU A 58 -0.33 -9.92 -8.10
CA GLU A 58 -1.56 -9.68 -8.84
C GLU A 58 -2.81 -9.73 -7.95
N THR A 59 -2.81 -10.52 -6.88
CA THR A 59 -3.91 -10.53 -5.90
C THR A 59 -3.93 -9.23 -5.11
N ARG A 60 -2.78 -8.83 -4.56
CA ARG A 60 -2.67 -7.61 -3.74
C ARG A 60 -2.89 -6.32 -4.54
N LYS A 61 -2.55 -6.32 -5.82
CA LYS A 61 -2.77 -5.17 -6.74
C LYS A 61 -4.25 -4.95 -7.04
N ARG A 62 -5.08 -6.00 -7.03
CA ARG A 62 -6.51 -5.94 -7.34
C ARG A 62 -7.39 -5.58 -6.14
N ALA A 63 -6.91 -5.85 -4.93
CA ALA A 63 -7.60 -5.56 -3.68
C ALA A 63 -7.65 -4.05 -3.42
#